data_AF-A0A5J4IWH1-F1
#
_entry.id   AF-A0A5J4IWH1-F1
#
_cell.length_a   1.000
_cell.length_b   1.000
_cell.length_c   1.000
_cell.angle_alpha   90.00
_cell.angle_beta   90.00
_cell.angle_gamma   90.00
#
_symmetry.space_group_name_H-M   'P 1'
#
loop_
_entity.id
_entity.type
_entity.pdbx_description
1 polymer ?
#
loop_
_entity_poly.entity_id
_entity_poly.type
_entity_poly.pdbx_seq_one_letter_code
_entity_poly.pdbx_strand_id
1 'polypeptide(L)'
;MYSIVLVINQEGIFNIGNPLRSVDTLLIDRQYLGLLSVISILVSYWSMKKTYDANNKYYLANIIINLLFVFLIVSRYAVVALLVLALVKQFYGQKRGLRLGIAIAAIAVLSVIVYSIKDTSAKRFIYAEDYATNALLVKDNNSFDPRKEIWSCAVSIIKDEGLLVSGLGFEGTKNTLKNCYQEQIQDANTKEWFSKKKYNSHNQFLDFLMSSGIIALALLLLWVIYTFFKNRNNYNLTAFLIAIVAFGMIENFFHRQIGAYYFGFFLIILLIEHKKSIASKTSL
;
A
#
# COMPACT_ATOMS: atom_id res chain seq x y z
N MET A 1 -21.12 10.11 -0.95
CA MET A 1 -21.88 11.21 -0.31
C MET A 1 -22.94 10.69 0.64
N TYR A 2 -23.77 9.72 0.23
CA TYR A 2 -24.82 9.12 1.07
C TYR A 2 -24.31 8.47 2.39
N SER A 3 -23.21 7.70 2.37
CA SER A 3 -22.63 7.14 3.62
C SER A 3 -22.13 8.19 4.60
N ILE A 4 -21.55 9.28 4.12
CA ILE A 4 -21.02 10.35 4.99
C ILE A 4 -22.16 11.08 5.69
N VAL A 5 -23.24 11.38 4.95
CA VAL A 5 -24.44 12.02 5.51
C VAL A 5 -25.13 11.09 6.52
N LEU A 6 -25.21 9.78 6.24
CA LEU A 6 -25.76 8.80 7.19
C LEU A 6 -24.94 8.69 8.47
N VAL A 7 -23.62 8.61 8.39
CA VAL A 7 -22.73 8.49 9.56
C VAL A 7 -22.78 9.78 10.41
N ILE A 8 -22.77 10.95 9.78
CA ILE A 8 -22.93 12.23 10.49
C ILE A 8 -24.30 12.32 11.17
N ASN A 9 -25.36 11.84 10.50
CA ASN A 9 -26.73 11.89 11.03
C ASN A 9 -26.98 10.86 12.14
N GLN A 10 -26.28 9.72 12.15
CA GLN A 10 -26.44 8.69 13.17
C GLN A 10 -25.59 8.94 14.43
N GLU A 11 -24.42 9.56 14.29
CA GLU A 11 -23.41 9.57 15.38
C GLU A 11 -22.94 10.97 15.79
N GLY A 12 -23.30 12.03 15.06
CA GLY A 12 -23.00 13.42 15.42
C GLY A 12 -21.51 13.82 15.43
N ILE A 13 -20.58 12.87 15.19
CA ILE A 13 -19.12 13.09 15.24
C ILE A 13 -18.45 12.46 14.01
N PHE A 14 -17.73 13.26 13.22
CA PHE A 14 -16.98 12.79 12.05
C PHE A 14 -15.52 12.49 12.44
N ASN A 15 -15.20 11.22 12.70
CA ASN A 15 -13.84 10.81 13.10
C ASN A 15 -13.08 10.11 11.95
N ILE A 16 -12.29 10.88 11.20
CA ILE A 16 -11.46 10.40 10.07
C ILE A 16 -10.30 9.49 10.54
N GLY A 17 -9.88 9.62 11.80
CA GLY A 17 -8.73 8.90 12.35
C GLY A 17 -8.99 7.43 12.66
N ASN A 18 -10.25 6.98 12.69
CA ASN A 18 -10.61 5.61 13.03
C ASN A 18 -10.56 4.67 11.81
N PRO A 19 -9.65 3.66 11.79
CA PRO A 19 -9.53 2.62 10.76
C PRO A 19 -10.81 1.98 10.27
N LEU A 20 -11.75 1.66 11.16
CA LEU A 20 -12.94 0.88 10.83
C LEU A 20 -14.04 1.79 10.27
N ARG A 21 -14.28 2.95 10.91
CA ARG A 21 -15.21 3.97 10.40
C ARG A 21 -14.75 4.60 9.09
N SER A 22 -13.44 4.74 8.88
CA SER A 22 -12.90 5.25 7.61
C SER A 22 -13.24 4.35 6.43
N VAL A 23 -13.38 3.03 6.63
CA VAL A 23 -13.80 2.08 5.58
C VAL A 23 -15.30 2.18 5.30
N ASP A 24 -16.11 2.49 6.31
CA ASP A 24 -17.57 2.67 6.14
C ASP A 24 -17.95 4.06 5.60
N THR A 25 -17.11 5.08 5.83
CA THR A 25 -17.29 6.46 5.34
C THR A 25 -16.63 6.74 4.00
N LEU A 26 -15.46 6.15 3.73
CA LEU A 26 -14.80 6.23 2.42
C LEU A 26 -15.28 5.05 1.56
N LEU A 27 -15.81 5.36 0.38
CA LEU A 27 -16.20 4.34 -0.61
C LEU A 27 -15.02 3.45 -1.08
N ILE A 28 -13.79 3.84 -0.75
CA ILE A 28 -12.54 3.21 -1.19
C ILE A 28 -11.60 3.10 0.02
N ASP A 29 -10.99 1.93 0.18
CA ASP A 29 -9.99 1.68 1.22
C ASP A 29 -8.83 2.69 1.16
N ARG A 30 -8.45 3.23 2.32
CA ARG A 30 -7.36 4.21 2.49
C ARG A 30 -6.01 3.82 1.88
N GLN A 31 -5.71 2.52 1.75
CA GLN A 31 -4.48 2.06 1.11
C GLN A 31 -4.51 2.36 -0.39
N TYR A 32 -5.66 2.21 -1.04
CA TYR A 32 -5.87 2.54 -2.46
C TYR A 32 -5.79 4.06 -2.69
N LEU A 33 -6.41 4.85 -1.81
CA LEU A 33 -6.27 6.32 -1.83
C LEU A 33 -4.81 6.75 -1.58
N GLY A 34 -4.11 6.03 -0.72
CA GLY A 34 -2.68 6.19 -0.49
C GLY A 34 -1.85 5.93 -1.75
N LEU A 35 -2.11 4.82 -2.46
CA LEU A 35 -1.46 4.53 -3.74
C LEU A 35 -1.73 5.61 -4.78
N LEU A 36 -2.97 6.08 -4.90
CA LEU A 36 -3.31 7.16 -5.83
C LEU A 36 -2.52 8.44 -5.50
N SER A 37 -2.36 8.75 -4.22
CA SER A 37 -1.58 9.90 -3.76
C SER A 37 -0.10 9.76 -4.10
N VAL A 38 0.48 8.57 -3.90
CA VAL A 38 1.87 8.25 -4.28
C VAL A 38 2.06 8.40 -5.80
N ILE A 39 1.16 7.85 -6.60
CA ILE A 39 1.19 7.96 -8.07
C ILE A 39 1.08 9.42 -8.50
N SER A 40 0.16 10.20 -7.91
CA SER A 40 -0.03 11.63 -8.21
C SER A 40 1.23 12.46 -7.91
N ILE A 41 1.89 12.17 -6.78
CA ILE A 41 3.18 12.78 -6.41
C ILE A 41 4.26 12.42 -7.45
N LEU A 42 4.35 11.14 -7.85
CA LEU A 42 5.33 10.69 -8.83
C LEU A 42 5.13 11.33 -10.21
N VAL A 43 3.89 11.41 -10.70
CA VAL A 43 3.56 12.09 -11.96
C VAL A 43 3.94 13.57 -11.87
N SER A 44 3.52 14.26 -10.82
CA SER A 44 3.83 15.69 -10.62
C SER A 44 5.33 15.94 -10.55
N TYR A 45 6.06 15.08 -9.84
CA TYR A 45 7.52 15.13 -9.76
C TYR A 45 8.19 14.93 -11.12
N TRP A 46 7.70 13.99 -11.92
CA TRP A 46 8.23 13.74 -13.25
C TRP A 46 7.94 14.89 -14.22
N SER A 47 6.77 15.52 -14.11
CA SER A 47 6.36 16.63 -15.00
C SER A 47 7.08 17.96 -14.71
N MET A 48 7.69 18.14 -13.53
CA MET A 48 8.43 19.36 -13.21
C MET A 48 9.66 19.54 -14.10
N LYS A 49 9.79 20.73 -14.70
CA LYS A 49 10.98 21.11 -15.50
C LYS A 49 12.05 21.73 -14.60
N LYS A 50 13.32 21.49 -14.95
CA LYS A 50 14.47 22.06 -14.21
C LYS A 50 14.65 23.56 -14.43
N THR A 51 14.19 24.08 -15.57
CA THR A 51 14.13 25.51 -15.86
C THR A 51 12.86 26.11 -15.26
N TYR A 52 12.84 27.45 -15.10
CA TYR A 52 11.62 28.14 -14.67
C TYR A 52 10.49 27.87 -15.67
N ASP A 53 9.43 27.21 -15.19
CA ASP A 53 8.20 26.96 -15.93
C ASP A 53 7.03 27.35 -15.01
N ALA A 54 6.10 28.14 -15.53
CA ALA A 54 4.96 28.64 -14.77
C ALA A 54 4.08 27.51 -14.21
N ASN A 55 4.13 26.31 -14.81
CA ASN A 55 3.37 25.15 -14.35
C ASN A 55 4.00 24.43 -13.16
N ASN A 56 5.30 24.64 -12.87
CA ASN A 56 5.97 24.01 -11.74
C ASN A 56 5.28 24.34 -10.40
N LYS A 57 4.67 25.52 -10.27
CA LYS A 57 3.92 25.90 -9.06
C LYS A 57 2.69 25.01 -8.83
N TYR A 58 2.00 24.59 -9.91
CA TYR A 58 0.84 23.71 -9.81
C TYR A 58 1.25 22.27 -9.46
N TYR A 59 2.36 21.77 -10.03
CA TYR A 59 2.91 20.47 -9.65
C TYR A 59 3.35 20.44 -8.18
N LEU A 60 4.02 21.50 -7.72
CA LEU A 60 4.42 21.62 -6.31
C LEU A 60 3.20 21.70 -5.38
N ALA A 61 2.19 22.50 -5.73
CA ALA A 61 0.94 22.58 -4.97
C ALA A 61 0.25 21.21 -4.88
N ASN A 62 0.18 20.46 -5.99
CA ASN A 62 -0.40 19.12 -5.99
C ASN A 62 0.40 18.15 -5.10
N ILE A 63 1.73 18.21 -5.12
CA ILE A 63 2.57 17.39 -4.21
C ILE A 63 2.25 17.71 -2.74
N ILE A 64 2.20 19.00 -2.38
CA ILE A 64 1.89 19.43 -1.01
C ILE A 64 0.49 18.95 -0.59
N ILE A 65 -0.52 19.13 -1.45
CA ILE A 65 -1.89 18.67 -1.18
C ILE A 65 -1.93 17.15 -0.96
N ASN A 66 -1.26 16.35 -1.80
CA ASN A 66 -1.24 14.90 -1.64
C ASN A 66 -0.47 14.45 -0.39
N LEU A 67 0.59 15.16 0.01
CA LEU A 67 1.30 14.89 1.27
C LEU A 67 0.41 15.18 2.49
N LEU A 68 -0.30 16.31 2.49
CA LEU A 68 -1.28 16.64 3.52
C LEU A 68 -2.42 15.63 3.56
N PHE A 69 -2.89 15.20 2.39
CA PHE A 69 -3.94 14.19 2.27
C PHE A 69 -3.48 12.83 2.82
N VAL A 70 -2.27 12.38 2.50
CA VAL A 70 -1.67 11.14 3.06
C VAL A 70 -1.62 11.18 4.59
N PHE A 71 -1.26 12.33 5.16
CA PHE A 71 -1.26 12.54 6.61
C PHE A 71 -2.70 12.47 7.17
N LEU A 72 -3.65 13.14 6.52
CA LEU A 72 -5.06 13.18 6.92
C LEU A 72 -5.73 11.81 6.92
N ILE A 73 -5.46 10.97 5.91
CA ILE A 73 -6.03 9.61 5.82
C ILE A 73 -5.23 8.57 6.64
N VAL A 74 -4.12 8.98 7.26
CA VAL A 74 -3.23 8.13 8.07
C VAL A 74 -2.85 6.82 7.34
N SER A 75 -2.52 6.94 6.04
CA SER A 75 -2.20 5.77 5.22
C SER A 75 -0.76 5.31 5.46
N ARG A 76 -0.60 4.32 6.33
CA ARG A 76 0.72 3.71 6.66
C ARG A 76 1.48 3.28 5.41
N TYR A 77 0.76 2.71 4.44
CA TYR A 77 1.31 2.33 3.14
C TYR A 77 1.95 3.52 2.41
N ALA A 78 1.20 4.60 2.19
CA ALA A 78 1.68 5.73 1.40
C ALA A 78 2.92 6.37 2.04
N VAL A 79 2.94 6.47 3.36
CA VAL A 79 4.09 6.99 4.11
C VAL A 79 5.32 6.10 3.89
N VAL A 80 5.20 4.79 4.11
CA VAL A 80 6.31 3.84 3.90
C VAL A 80 6.77 3.83 2.44
N ALA A 81 5.84 3.85 1.48
CA ALA A 81 6.16 3.91 0.06
C ALA A 81 6.95 5.17 -0.29
N LEU A 82 6.50 6.35 0.14
CA LEU A 82 7.22 7.61 -0.11
C LEU A 82 8.62 7.62 0.51
N LEU A 83 8.78 7.05 1.71
CA LEU A 83 10.09 6.90 2.36
C LEU A 83 11.02 5.98 1.56
N VAL A 84 10.54 4.80 1.15
CA VAL A 84 11.30 3.89 0.28
C VAL A 84 11.70 4.58 -1.02
N LEU A 85 10.78 5.31 -1.66
CA LEU A 85 11.05 6.04 -2.90
C LEU A 85 12.06 7.18 -2.71
N ALA A 86 12.06 7.85 -1.56
CA ALA A 86 13.04 8.88 -1.21
C ALA A 86 14.44 8.28 -0.98
N LEU A 87 14.52 7.08 -0.39
CA LEU A 87 15.77 6.33 -0.24
C LEU A 87 16.29 5.83 -1.59
N VAL A 88 15.42 5.25 -2.42
CA VAL A 88 15.78 4.78 -3.76
C VAL A 88 16.30 5.92 -4.62
N LYS A 89 15.74 7.13 -4.49
CA LYS A 89 16.19 8.31 -5.22
C LYS A 89 17.68 8.61 -5.02
N GLN A 90 18.26 8.23 -3.88
CA GLN A 90 19.68 8.47 -3.60
C GLN A 90 20.63 7.73 -4.53
N PHE A 91 20.19 6.61 -5.10
CA PHE A 91 20.97 5.88 -6.10
C PHE A 91 20.95 6.54 -7.49
N TYR A 92 20.09 7.55 -7.71
CA TYR A 92 19.90 8.23 -9.00
C TYR A 92 20.35 9.71 -9.00
N GLY A 93 20.80 10.24 -7.86
CA GLY A 93 21.19 11.64 -7.70
C GLY A 93 22.70 11.88 -7.80
N GLN A 94 23.11 13.01 -8.38
CA GLN A 94 24.55 13.35 -8.54
C GLN A 94 25.18 13.96 -7.28
N LYS A 95 24.46 14.76 -6.47
CA LYS A 95 25.04 15.52 -5.34
C LYS A 95 25.05 14.71 -4.04
N ARG A 96 26.22 14.29 -3.54
CA ARG A 96 26.38 13.41 -2.35
C ARG A 96 25.80 13.98 -1.05
N GLY A 97 25.96 15.27 -0.76
CA GLY A 97 25.50 15.88 0.51
C GLY A 97 23.98 15.90 0.68
N LEU A 98 23.23 16.20 -0.39
CA LEU A 98 21.77 16.16 -0.39
C LEU A 98 21.24 14.74 -0.09
N ARG A 99 22.02 13.70 -0.46
CA ARG A 99 21.62 12.31 -0.24
C ARG A 99 21.62 11.91 1.22
N LEU A 100 22.67 12.33 1.93
CA LEU A 100 22.82 12.05 3.34
C LEU A 100 21.73 12.77 4.15
N GLY A 101 21.43 14.02 3.81
CA GLY A 101 20.36 14.79 4.46
C GLY A 101 18.98 14.16 4.31
N ILE A 102 18.62 13.71 3.10
CA ILE A 102 17.32 13.05 2.85
C ILE A 102 17.25 11.69 3.55
N ALA A 103 18.33 10.91 3.56
CA ALA A 103 18.36 9.62 4.26
C ALA A 103 18.18 9.79 5.78
N ILE A 104 18.87 10.77 6.39
CA ILE A 104 18.73 11.09 7.81
C ILE A 104 17.30 11.54 8.12
N ALA A 105 16.73 12.43 7.30
CA ALA A 105 15.35 12.89 7.47
C ALA A 105 14.33 11.73 7.36
N ALA A 106 14.50 10.83 6.40
CA ALA A 106 13.65 9.66 6.24
C ALA A 106 13.72 8.72 7.46
N ILE A 107 14.92 8.49 7.99
CA ILE A 107 15.13 7.68 9.21
C ILE A 107 14.50 8.37 10.43
N ALA A 108 14.64 9.69 10.55
CA ALA A 108 14.02 10.45 11.64
C ALA A 108 12.49 10.36 11.60
N VAL A 109 11.88 10.53 10.41
CA VAL A 109 10.43 10.38 10.21
C VAL A 109 9.96 8.96 10.56
N LEU A 110 10.68 7.92 10.09
CA LEU A 110 10.40 6.53 10.47
C LEU A 110 10.44 6.33 11.98
N SER A 111 11.44 6.90 12.65
CA SER A 111 11.63 6.79 14.09
C SER A 111 10.47 7.44 14.85
N VAL A 112 10.03 8.62 14.41
CA VAL A 112 8.87 9.34 14.98
C VAL A 112 7.58 8.54 14.77
N ILE A 113 7.37 7.95 13.58
CA ILE A 113 6.19 7.13 13.31
C ILE A 113 6.17 5.90 14.22
N VAL A 114 7.30 5.17 14.32
CA VAL A 114 7.40 3.98 15.17
C VAL A 114 7.19 4.34 16.65
N TYR A 115 7.75 5.46 17.11
CA TYR A 115 7.55 5.94 18.47
C TYR A 115 6.08 6.31 18.73
N SER A 116 5.45 7.02 17.79
CA SER A 116 4.03 7.42 17.89
C SER A 116 3.09 6.21 17.87
N ILE A 117 3.43 5.14 17.15
CA ILE A 117 2.67 3.88 17.16
C ILE A 117 2.87 3.13 18.47
N LYS A 118 4.02 3.27 19.15
CA LYS A 118 4.26 2.64 20.46
C LYS A 118 3.44 3.30 21.57
N ASP A 119 3.20 4.61 21.49
CA ASP A 119 2.50 5.36 22.53
C ASP A 119 1.03 4.92 22.71
N THR A 120 0.67 4.69 23.97
CA THR A 120 -0.64 4.16 24.39
C THR A 120 -1.78 5.14 24.09
N SER A 121 -1.49 6.44 24.07
CA SER A 121 -2.45 7.52 23.83
C SER A 121 -2.88 7.58 22.36
N ALA A 122 -1.93 7.43 21.44
CA ALA A 122 -2.21 7.32 20.00
C ALA A 122 -2.98 6.04 19.66
N LYS A 123 -2.67 4.92 20.31
CA LYS A 123 -3.47 3.68 20.21
C LYS A 123 -4.90 3.91 20.70
N ARG A 124 -5.08 4.59 21.84
CA ARG A 124 -6.41 4.91 22.36
C ARG A 124 -7.17 5.90 21.47
N PHE A 125 -6.52 6.80 20.76
CA PHE A 125 -7.18 7.71 19.82
C PHE A 125 -7.57 7.02 18.50
N ILE A 126 -6.68 6.19 17.94
CA ILE A 126 -6.90 5.48 16.68
C ILE A 126 -7.89 4.32 16.83
N TYR A 127 -7.93 3.67 18.00
CA TYR A 127 -8.77 2.50 18.30
C TYR A 127 -9.80 2.77 19.41
N ALA A 128 -10.12 4.04 19.70
CA ALA A 128 -10.93 4.49 20.84
C ALA A 128 -12.24 3.72 21.04
N GLU A 129 -12.84 3.29 19.93
CA GLU A 129 -14.15 2.67 19.93
C GLU A 129 -14.10 1.15 19.73
N ASP A 130 -13.06 0.61 19.09
CA ASP A 130 -12.76 -0.82 19.15
C ASP A 130 -12.53 -1.27 20.60
N TYR A 131 -11.97 -0.39 21.43
CA TYR A 131 -11.90 -0.54 22.88
C TYR A 131 -13.28 -0.54 23.56
N ALA A 132 -14.29 0.13 23.00
CA ALA A 132 -15.64 0.24 23.57
C ALA A 132 -16.56 -0.92 23.16
N THR A 133 -16.46 -1.42 21.91
CA THR A 133 -17.28 -2.53 21.39
C THR A 133 -16.61 -3.90 21.51
N ASN A 134 -15.27 -3.97 21.47
CA ASN A 134 -14.51 -5.22 21.52
C ASN A 134 -13.29 -5.11 22.46
N ALA A 135 -13.52 -4.60 23.67
CA ALA A 135 -12.50 -4.31 24.67
C ALA A 135 -11.47 -5.43 24.88
N LEU A 136 -11.85 -6.70 24.69
CA LEU A 136 -11.00 -7.89 24.86
C LEU A 136 -10.01 -8.11 23.69
N LEU A 137 -10.34 -7.73 22.45
CA LEU A 137 -9.43 -7.82 21.29
C LEU A 137 -8.24 -6.86 21.41
N VAL A 138 -8.43 -5.78 22.16
CA VAL A 138 -7.45 -4.71 22.34
C VAL A 138 -6.70 -4.81 23.68
N LYS A 139 -7.22 -5.61 24.63
CA LYS A 139 -6.71 -5.65 26.01
C LYS A 139 -5.35 -6.32 26.16
N ASP A 140 -4.96 -7.22 25.25
CA ASP A 140 -3.79 -8.08 25.48
C ASP A 140 -2.74 -8.11 24.36
N ASN A 141 -2.96 -7.40 23.25
CA ASN A 141 -1.93 -7.29 22.21
C ASN A 141 -1.83 -5.85 21.70
N ASN A 142 -0.65 -5.26 21.86
CA ASN A 142 -0.25 -4.03 21.18
C ASN A 142 -0.63 -4.11 19.70
N SER A 143 -1.64 -3.33 19.28
CA SER A 143 -2.03 -3.13 17.87
C SER A 143 -2.23 -4.43 17.07
N PHE A 144 -3.40 -5.05 17.18
CA PHE A 144 -3.75 -6.21 16.36
C PHE A 144 -3.83 -5.82 14.87
N ASP A 145 -2.76 -6.04 14.10
CA ASP A 145 -2.81 -6.04 12.63
C ASP A 145 -3.18 -7.45 12.18
N PRO A 146 -4.36 -7.66 11.52
CA PRO A 146 -4.80 -8.98 11.13
C PRO A 146 -3.81 -9.68 10.19
N ARG A 147 -2.95 -8.94 9.49
CA ARG A 147 -1.96 -9.50 8.57
C ARG A 147 -0.98 -10.46 9.24
N LYS A 148 -0.72 -10.32 10.55
CA LYS A 148 0.16 -11.24 11.28
C LYS A 148 -0.42 -12.66 11.24
N GLU A 149 -1.68 -12.81 11.65
CA GLU A 149 -2.38 -14.10 11.65
C GLU A 149 -2.62 -14.60 10.22
N ILE A 150 -2.99 -13.70 9.31
CA ILE A 150 -3.21 -14.02 7.89
C ILE A 150 -1.96 -14.63 7.25
N TRP A 151 -0.81 -13.99 7.44
CA TRP A 151 0.45 -14.45 6.84
C TRP A 151 0.98 -15.71 7.53
N SER A 152 0.77 -15.85 8.84
CA SER A 152 1.06 -17.10 9.56
C SER A 152 0.29 -18.27 8.94
N CYS A 153 -1.02 -18.09 8.75
CA CYS A 153 -1.86 -19.10 8.11
C CYS A 153 -1.46 -19.38 6.66
N ALA A 154 -1.24 -18.35 5.85
CA ALA A 154 -0.82 -18.51 4.46
C ALA A 154 0.48 -19.33 4.35
N VAL A 155 1.47 -19.04 5.21
CA VAL A 155 2.74 -19.77 5.24
C VAL A 155 2.56 -21.21 5.74
N SER A 156 1.70 -21.45 6.74
CA SER A 156 1.39 -22.82 7.19
C SER A 156 0.80 -23.63 6.05
N ILE A 157 -0.24 -23.12 5.39
CA ILE A 157 -0.92 -23.81 4.29
C ILE A 157 0.05 -24.13 3.16
N ILE A 158 0.91 -23.18 2.77
CA ILE A 158 1.92 -23.41 1.72
C ILE A 158 2.90 -24.52 2.11
N LYS A 159 3.27 -24.61 3.39
CA LYS A 159 4.16 -25.67 3.89
C LYS A 159 3.46 -27.04 3.90
N ASP A 160 2.21 -27.07 4.32
CA ASP A 160 1.43 -28.29 4.48
C ASP A 160 1.03 -28.89 3.12
N GLU A 161 0.64 -28.05 2.16
CA GLU A 161 0.29 -28.47 0.79
C GLU A 161 1.51 -28.76 -0.09
N GLY A 162 2.67 -28.16 0.21
CA GLY A 162 3.90 -28.31 -0.57
C GLY A 162 3.89 -27.54 -1.89
N LEU A 163 4.24 -28.19 -3.01
CA LEU A 163 4.37 -27.50 -4.31
C LEU A 163 3.00 -27.29 -4.96
N LEU A 164 2.43 -26.09 -4.77
CA LEU A 164 1.19 -25.66 -5.41
C LEU A 164 1.41 -25.34 -6.90
N VAL A 165 1.40 -26.34 -7.78
CA VAL A 165 1.59 -26.11 -9.23
C VAL A 165 0.43 -25.33 -9.85
N SER A 166 -0.81 -25.78 -9.60
CA SER A 166 -2.04 -25.14 -10.09
C SER A 166 -2.69 -24.19 -9.08
N GLY A 167 -2.20 -24.17 -7.84
CA GLY A 167 -2.88 -23.51 -6.72
C GLY A 167 -4.15 -24.25 -6.28
N LEU A 168 -4.83 -23.69 -5.29
CA LEU A 168 -6.06 -24.17 -4.67
C LEU A 168 -7.33 -23.57 -5.30
N GLY A 169 -7.18 -22.66 -6.26
CA GLY A 169 -8.27 -21.83 -6.78
C GLY A 169 -8.67 -20.71 -5.80
N PHE A 170 -9.34 -19.66 -6.29
CA PHE A 170 -9.71 -18.50 -5.46
C PHE A 170 -10.63 -18.86 -4.29
N GLU A 171 -11.66 -19.68 -4.54
CA GLU A 171 -12.58 -20.13 -3.50
C GLU A 171 -11.90 -21.11 -2.53
N GLY A 172 -11.07 -22.03 -3.06
CA GLY A 172 -10.29 -22.95 -2.24
C GLY A 172 -9.35 -22.21 -1.30
N THR A 173 -8.54 -21.27 -1.79
CA THR A 173 -7.68 -20.41 -0.97
C THR A 173 -8.47 -19.69 0.13
N LYS A 174 -9.64 -19.13 -0.20
CA LYS A 174 -10.48 -18.42 0.77
C LYS A 174 -10.99 -19.35 1.87
N ASN A 175 -11.42 -20.56 1.51
CA ASN A 175 -11.93 -21.55 2.46
C ASN A 175 -10.80 -22.10 3.33
N THR A 176 -9.64 -22.43 2.75
CA THR A 176 -8.48 -22.94 3.50
C THR A 176 -7.94 -21.89 4.47
N LEU A 177 -7.83 -20.62 4.06
CA LEU A 177 -7.46 -19.53 4.97
C LEU A 177 -8.46 -19.39 6.12
N LYS A 178 -9.77 -19.42 5.80
CA LYS A 178 -10.82 -19.35 6.82
C LYS A 178 -10.70 -20.50 7.83
N ASN A 179 -10.50 -21.72 7.38
CA ASN A 179 -10.34 -22.88 8.25
C ASN A 179 -9.09 -22.73 9.13
N CYS A 180 -7.98 -22.28 8.56
CA CYS A 180 -6.76 -22.02 9.34
C CYS A 180 -6.99 -20.96 10.43
N TYR A 181 -7.73 -19.88 10.15
CA TYR A 181 -8.08 -18.89 11.19
C TYR A 181 -8.91 -19.52 12.31
N GLN A 182 -9.80 -20.46 11.97
CA GLN A 182 -10.63 -21.16 12.95
C GLN A 182 -9.83 -22.16 13.81
N GLU A 183 -8.71 -22.66 13.31
CA GLU A 183 -7.85 -23.60 14.03
C GLU A 183 -6.77 -22.87 14.86
N GLN A 184 -6.05 -21.92 14.27
CA GLN A 184 -4.89 -21.27 14.90
C GLN A 184 -5.27 -20.22 15.95
N ILE A 185 -6.33 -19.45 15.73
CA ILE A 185 -6.71 -18.36 16.64
C ILE A 185 -7.39 -18.95 17.87
N GLN A 186 -6.83 -18.74 19.06
CA GLN A 186 -7.39 -19.29 20.31
C GLN A 186 -8.50 -18.40 20.88
N ASP A 187 -8.36 -17.07 20.78
CA ASP A 187 -9.36 -16.13 21.29
C ASP A 187 -10.66 -16.21 20.49
N ALA A 188 -11.77 -16.47 21.19
CA ALA A 188 -13.08 -16.72 20.59
C ALA A 188 -13.61 -15.48 19.83
N ASN A 189 -13.42 -14.29 20.39
CA ASN A 189 -13.87 -13.04 19.77
C ASN A 189 -13.09 -12.74 18.49
N THR A 190 -11.78 -12.93 18.52
CA THR A 190 -10.89 -12.75 17.35
C THR A 190 -11.26 -13.75 16.27
N LYS A 191 -11.47 -15.02 16.64
CA LYS A 191 -11.88 -16.07 15.72
C LYS A 191 -13.21 -15.76 15.03
N GLU A 192 -14.21 -15.28 15.78
CA GLU A 192 -15.50 -14.89 15.21
C GLU A 192 -15.35 -13.70 14.25
N TRP A 193 -14.54 -12.71 14.61
CA TRP A 193 -14.26 -11.56 13.77
C TRP A 193 -13.59 -11.93 12.44
N PHE A 194 -12.55 -12.78 12.46
CA PHE A 194 -11.94 -13.32 11.23
C PHE A 194 -12.93 -14.12 10.40
N SER A 195 -13.76 -14.94 11.05
CA SER A 195 -14.77 -15.76 10.38
C SER A 195 -15.81 -14.92 9.64
N LYS A 196 -16.21 -13.78 10.22
CA LYS A 196 -17.13 -12.81 9.59
C LYS A 196 -16.46 -12.03 8.46
N LYS A 197 -15.24 -11.54 8.67
CA LYS A 197 -14.52 -10.70 7.69
C LYS A 197 -14.00 -11.48 6.48
N LYS A 198 -13.71 -12.78 6.62
CA LYS A 198 -13.22 -13.67 5.54
C LYS A 198 -12.04 -13.08 4.77
N TYR A 199 -11.00 -12.69 5.52
CA TYR A 199 -9.80 -12.06 4.98
C TYR A 199 -9.10 -12.91 3.91
N ASN A 200 -8.69 -12.26 2.82
CA ASN A 200 -7.72 -12.81 1.88
C ASN A 200 -6.30 -12.71 2.46
N SER A 201 -5.28 -13.08 1.68
CA SER A 201 -3.88 -13.07 2.14
C SER A 201 -3.29 -11.66 2.36
N HIS A 202 -3.94 -10.59 1.88
CA HIS A 202 -3.41 -9.22 1.88
C HIS A 202 -1.94 -9.14 1.43
N ASN A 203 -1.58 -9.98 0.46
CA ASN A 203 -0.31 -10.01 -0.23
C ASN A 203 -0.52 -10.70 -1.58
N GLN A 204 -0.41 -9.94 -2.66
CA GLN A 204 -0.67 -10.39 -4.03
C GLN A 204 0.23 -11.56 -4.47
N PHE A 205 1.45 -11.66 -3.92
CA PHE A 205 2.39 -12.73 -4.25
C PHE A 205 2.00 -14.04 -3.55
N LEU A 206 1.66 -13.97 -2.25
CA LEU A 206 1.13 -15.13 -1.52
C LEU A 206 -0.21 -15.57 -2.11
N ASP A 207 -1.06 -14.62 -2.47
CA ASP A 207 -2.33 -14.88 -3.13
C ASP A 207 -2.15 -15.69 -4.41
N PHE A 208 -1.32 -15.21 -5.35
CA PHE A 208 -1.09 -15.92 -6.61
C PHE A 208 -0.49 -17.30 -6.41
N LEU A 209 0.43 -17.47 -5.45
CA LEU A 209 0.98 -18.79 -5.12
C LEU A 209 -0.11 -19.73 -4.60
N MET A 210 -0.96 -19.27 -3.68
CA MET A 210 -2.01 -20.09 -3.08
C MET A 210 -3.18 -20.35 -4.04
N SER A 211 -3.63 -19.36 -4.79
CA SER A 211 -4.84 -19.44 -5.61
C SER A 211 -4.57 -19.99 -7.01
N SER A 212 -3.43 -19.64 -7.59
CA SER A 212 -3.13 -19.87 -9.01
C SER A 212 -1.80 -20.59 -9.23
N GLY A 213 -1.09 -20.91 -8.15
CA GLY A 213 0.11 -21.73 -8.14
C GLY A 213 1.39 -21.01 -8.55
N ILE A 214 2.46 -21.80 -8.57
CA ILE A 214 3.83 -21.33 -8.82
C ILE A 214 3.99 -20.71 -10.21
N ILE A 215 3.24 -21.18 -11.22
CA ILE A 215 3.34 -20.66 -12.59
C ILE A 215 2.86 -19.20 -12.63
N ALA A 216 1.73 -18.90 -12.00
CA ALA A 216 1.20 -17.53 -11.93
C ALA A 216 2.13 -16.59 -11.16
N LEU A 217 2.66 -17.04 -10.02
CA LEU A 217 3.66 -16.29 -9.26
C LEU A 217 4.93 -16.04 -10.10
N ALA A 218 5.45 -17.06 -10.78
CA ALA A 218 6.64 -16.95 -11.61
C ALA A 218 6.47 -15.95 -12.76
N LEU A 219 5.31 -15.94 -13.43
CA LEU A 219 5.00 -14.97 -14.48
C LEU A 219 4.96 -13.53 -13.93
N LEU A 220 4.32 -13.32 -12.77
CA LEU A 220 4.29 -12.01 -12.13
C LEU A 220 5.71 -11.54 -11.75
N LEU A 221 6.51 -12.41 -11.14
CA LEU A 221 7.88 -12.09 -10.76
C LEU A 221 8.77 -11.83 -11.98
N LEU A 222 8.65 -12.63 -13.04
CA LEU A 222 9.36 -12.43 -14.29
C LEU A 222 9.02 -11.08 -14.90
N TRP A 223 7.74 -10.70 -14.92
CA TRP A 223 7.33 -9.37 -15.38
C TRP A 223 7.90 -8.24 -14.53
N VAL A 224 7.89 -8.36 -13.20
CA VAL A 224 8.51 -7.38 -12.28
C VAL A 224 10.01 -7.25 -12.56
N ILE A 225 10.72 -8.38 -12.62
CA ILE A 225 12.18 -8.44 -12.84
C ILE A 225 12.55 -7.85 -14.20
N TYR A 226 11.87 -8.28 -15.27
CA TYR A 226 12.09 -7.76 -16.62
C TYR A 226 11.86 -6.24 -16.67
N THR A 227 10.75 -5.77 -16.11
CA THR A 227 10.40 -4.35 -16.09
C THR A 227 11.41 -3.53 -15.30
N PHE A 228 11.90 -4.06 -14.18
CA PHE A 228 12.97 -3.42 -13.40
C PHE A 228 14.23 -3.28 -14.22
N PHE A 229 14.76 -4.35 -14.82
CA PHE A 229 16.00 -4.29 -15.60
C PHE A 229 15.89 -3.39 -16.83
N LYS A 230 14.73 -3.37 -17.49
CA LYS A 230 14.45 -2.47 -18.61
C LYS A 230 14.49 -0.99 -18.19
N ASN A 231 14.00 -0.67 -16.99
CA ASN A 231 13.79 0.71 -16.55
C ASN A 231 14.76 1.20 -15.48
N ARG A 232 15.71 0.37 -15.03
CA ARG A 232 16.60 0.65 -13.87
C ARG A 232 17.43 1.92 -13.97
N ASN A 233 17.61 2.49 -15.17
CA ASN A 233 18.34 3.74 -15.37
C ASN A 233 17.43 4.99 -15.29
N ASN A 234 16.12 4.80 -15.24
CA ASN A 234 15.13 5.86 -15.11
C ASN A 234 14.45 5.76 -13.74
N TYR A 235 14.79 6.70 -12.86
CA TYR A 235 14.21 6.76 -11.51
C TYR A 235 12.67 6.77 -11.52
N ASN A 236 12.03 7.55 -12.40
CA ASN A 236 10.57 7.72 -12.34
C ASN A 236 9.86 6.40 -12.66
N LEU A 237 10.28 5.71 -13.72
CA LEU A 237 9.72 4.40 -14.09
C LEU A 237 10.01 3.32 -13.03
N THR A 238 11.22 3.34 -12.47
CA THR A 238 11.59 2.43 -11.36
C THR A 238 10.76 2.74 -10.11
N ALA A 239 10.51 4.00 -9.80
CA ALA A 239 9.72 4.45 -8.67
C ALA A 239 8.25 4.00 -8.79
N PHE A 240 7.65 4.14 -9.97
CA PHE A 240 6.32 3.59 -10.22
C PHE A 240 6.29 2.07 -9.96
N LEU A 241 7.28 1.32 -10.48
CA LEU A 241 7.34 -0.14 -10.29
C LEU A 241 7.47 -0.52 -8.81
N ILE A 242 8.31 0.20 -8.06
CA ILE A 242 8.46 -0.03 -6.63
C ILE A 242 7.16 0.28 -5.89
N ALA A 243 6.43 1.34 -6.27
CA ALA A 243 5.16 1.69 -5.63
C ALA A 243 4.11 0.57 -5.79
N ILE A 244 3.97 0.00 -7.00
CA ILE A 244 3.00 -1.07 -7.25
C ILE A 244 3.42 -2.39 -6.59
N VAL A 245 4.72 -2.73 -6.60
CA VAL A 245 5.24 -3.92 -5.92
C VAL A 245 5.03 -3.80 -4.41
N ALA A 246 5.35 -2.64 -3.82
CA ALA A 246 5.12 -2.39 -2.39
C ALA A 246 3.63 -2.44 -2.03
N PHE A 247 2.73 -2.01 -2.94
CA PHE A 247 1.29 -2.15 -2.74
C PHE A 247 0.87 -3.63 -2.77
N GLY A 248 1.38 -4.40 -3.73
CA GLY A 248 1.16 -5.84 -3.82
C GLY A 248 1.67 -6.63 -2.61
N MET A 249 2.66 -6.14 -1.87
CA MET A 249 3.12 -6.79 -0.64
C MET A 249 2.09 -6.71 0.52
N ILE A 250 1.12 -5.80 0.45
CA ILE A 250 0.18 -5.53 1.56
C ILE A 250 -1.31 -5.63 1.18
N GLU A 251 -1.62 -5.84 -0.10
CA GLU A 251 -2.98 -5.91 -0.63
C GLU A 251 -3.07 -6.84 -1.85
N ASN A 252 -4.20 -7.56 -1.97
CA ASN A 252 -4.53 -8.39 -3.14
C ASN A 252 -5.28 -7.54 -4.16
N PHE A 253 -4.56 -6.62 -4.81
CA PHE A 253 -5.23 -5.61 -5.62
C PHE A 253 -5.95 -6.16 -6.86
N PHE A 254 -5.59 -7.35 -7.36
CA PHE A 254 -6.33 -8.01 -8.45
C PHE A 254 -7.68 -8.60 -8.03
N HIS A 255 -7.95 -8.74 -6.74
CA HIS A 255 -9.28 -9.15 -6.24
C HIS A 255 -10.31 -8.02 -6.26
N ARG A 256 -9.90 -6.78 -6.58
CA ARG A 256 -10.79 -5.62 -6.62
C ARG A 256 -10.73 -4.94 -7.98
N GLN A 257 -11.89 -4.55 -8.50
CA GLN A 257 -11.99 -3.82 -9.78
C GLN A 257 -11.13 -2.54 -9.78
N ILE A 258 -11.16 -1.78 -8.69
CA ILE A 258 -10.35 -0.56 -8.56
C ILE A 258 -8.84 -0.83 -8.62
N GLY A 259 -8.39 -1.96 -8.08
CA GLY A 259 -6.98 -2.35 -8.16
C GLY A 259 -6.58 -2.76 -9.57
N ALA A 260 -7.45 -3.45 -10.30
CA ALA A 260 -7.23 -3.74 -11.72
C ALA A 260 -7.14 -2.44 -12.55
N TYR A 261 -8.00 -1.45 -12.29
CA TYR A 261 -7.92 -0.14 -12.97
C TYR A 261 -6.61 0.59 -12.67
N TYR A 262 -6.15 0.59 -11.41
CA TYR A 262 -4.88 1.21 -11.03
C TYR A 262 -3.69 0.50 -11.67
N PHE A 263 -3.72 -0.82 -11.74
CA PHE A 263 -2.71 -1.60 -12.45
C PHE A 263 -2.69 -1.27 -13.95
N GLY A 264 -3.85 -1.14 -14.59
CA GLY A 264 -3.96 -0.72 -15.99
C GLY A 264 -3.38 0.67 -16.26
N PHE A 265 -3.71 1.65 -15.42
CA PHE A 265 -3.12 3.00 -15.49
C PHE A 265 -1.59 2.97 -15.35
N PHE A 266 -1.10 2.18 -14.40
CA PHE A 266 0.34 1.96 -14.20
C PHE A 266 1.01 1.33 -15.42
N LEU A 267 0.39 0.32 -16.05
CA LEU A 267 0.91 -0.29 -17.27
C LEU A 267 1.02 0.72 -18.41
N ILE A 268 0.01 1.59 -18.58
CA ILE A 268 0.04 2.66 -19.57
C ILE A 268 1.26 3.57 -19.34
N ILE A 269 1.50 4.00 -18.09
CA ILE A 269 2.67 4.82 -17.75
C ILE A 269 4.00 4.12 -18.09
N LEU A 270 4.10 2.81 -17.83
CA LEU A 270 5.31 2.05 -18.12
C LEU A 270 5.56 1.80 -19.60
N LEU A 271 4.47 1.61 -20.37
CA LEU A 271 4.52 1.22 -21.78
C LEU A 271 4.56 2.41 -22.72
N ILE A 272 4.09 3.58 -22.30
CA ILE A 272 4.26 4.81 -23.07
C ILE A 272 5.76 5.07 -23.23
N GLU A 273 6.25 4.86 -24.44
CA GLU A 273 7.59 5.28 -24.81
C GLU A 273 7.68 6.79 -24.70
N HIS A 274 8.40 7.27 -23.70
CA HIS A 274 8.92 8.63 -23.75
C HIS A 274 9.99 8.68 -24.85
N LYS A 275 9.55 8.94 -26.09
CA LYS A 275 10.43 9.51 -27.12
C LYS A 275 11.05 10.76 -26.51
N LYS A 276 12.29 10.64 -26.01
CA LYS A 276 13.12 11.81 -25.78
C LYS A 276 13.15 12.54 -27.12
N SER A 277 12.68 13.78 -27.13
CA SER A 277 12.92 14.75 -28.19
C SER A 277 14.43 14.87 -28.40
N ILE A 278 14.97 14.02 -29.27
CA ILE A 278 16.23 14.25 -29.98
C ILE A 278 15.89 15.27 -31.07
N ALA A 279 15.66 16.51 -30.65
CA ALA A 279 15.43 17.64 -31.54
C ALA A 279 16.12 18.90 -30.97
N SER A 280 17.35 18.74 -30.47
CA SER A 280 18.19 19.89 -30.11
C SER A 280 19.70 19.65 -30.35
N LYS A 281 20.06 18.76 -31.27
CA LYS A 281 21.46 18.58 -31.71
C LYS A 281 21.66 18.69 -33.23
N THR A 282 20.69 19.24 -33.94
CA THR A 282 20.80 19.54 -35.37
C THR A 282 20.07 20.83 -35.69
N SER A 283 20.63 21.96 -35.24
CA SER A 283 20.47 23.26 -35.89
C SER A 283 21.46 24.25 -35.28
N LEU A 284 22.50 24.54 -36.08
CA LEU A 284 23.56 25.56 -35.96
C LEU A 284 24.67 25.27 -34.95
#